data_AF-A0A418ARG6-F1
#
_entry.id   AF-A0A418ARG6-F1
#
_cell.length_a   1.000
_cell.length_b   1.000
_cell.length_c   1.000
_cell.angle_alpha   90.00
_cell.angle_beta   90.00
_cell.angle_gamma   90.00
#
_symmetry.space_group_name_H-M   'P 1'
#
loop_
_entity.id
_entity.type
_entity.pdbx_description
1 polymer ?
#
loop_
_entity_poly.entity_id
_entity_poly.type
_entity_poly.pdbx_seq_one_letter_code
_entity_poly.pdbx_strand_id
1 'polypeptide(L)'
;MKRTQVDASTLSVVHVAGTKGKGSTCAFTESILRAHGSRTGLFTSPHLIHPNERFRINGTPVSDDLFVDTFWTLWDALEASKNDLGSYPRIPNYFTMLTLMALRMFVDERVDVAILEVGLGGRLDATNVIEKPVVCGITALDYDHTRILGSTLDKIAREKAGIIKAGVPVFTIAQAPEAAQALAACAAAEPSPLVVVPPLTSFNLPVQATKFMLQGTFPIHVLLVIY
;
A
#
# COMPACT_ATOMS: atom_id res chain seq x y z
N MET A 1 -6.75 -8.73 -13.07
CA MET A 1 -7.79 -9.41 -12.25
C MET A 1 -8.67 -10.34 -13.09
N LYS A 2 -9.39 -9.87 -14.13
CA LYS A 2 -10.25 -10.75 -14.97
C LYS A 2 -9.55 -12.00 -15.55
N ARG A 3 -8.38 -11.83 -16.18
CA ARG A 3 -7.58 -12.92 -16.76
C ARG A 3 -7.03 -13.94 -15.73
N THR A 4 -6.95 -13.52 -14.47
CA THR A 4 -6.33 -14.32 -13.39
C THR A 4 -7.35 -14.80 -12.35
N GLN A 5 -8.63 -14.47 -12.53
CA GLN A 5 -9.74 -14.78 -11.62
C GLN A 5 -9.47 -14.38 -10.15
N VAL A 6 -8.63 -13.37 -9.93
CA VAL A 6 -8.40 -12.81 -8.60
C VAL A 6 -9.56 -11.89 -8.26
N ASP A 7 -10.37 -12.28 -7.28
CA ASP A 7 -11.43 -11.46 -6.71
C ASP A 7 -10.96 -10.83 -5.40
N ALA A 8 -10.51 -9.58 -5.46
CA ALA A 8 -10.06 -8.83 -4.29
C ALA A 8 -11.21 -8.18 -3.51
N SER A 9 -12.48 -8.35 -3.93
CA SER A 9 -13.64 -7.74 -3.25
C SER A 9 -13.88 -8.30 -1.85
N THR A 10 -13.32 -9.47 -1.55
CA THR A 10 -13.40 -10.12 -0.23
C THR A 10 -12.43 -9.53 0.79
N LEU A 11 -11.46 -8.72 0.36
CA LEU A 11 -10.43 -8.15 1.23
C LEU A 11 -10.86 -6.79 1.78
N SER A 12 -10.70 -6.57 3.08
CA SER A 12 -10.71 -5.20 3.62
C SER A 12 -9.35 -4.55 3.34
N VAL A 13 -9.31 -3.48 2.55
CA VAL A 13 -8.02 -2.92 2.10
C VAL A 13 -7.71 -1.58 2.77
N VAL A 14 -6.52 -1.48 3.39
CA VAL A 14 -5.88 -0.21 3.77
C VAL A 14 -4.90 0.17 2.66
N HIS A 15 -5.10 1.31 2.00
CA HIS A 15 -4.28 1.70 0.85
C HIS A 15 -3.44 2.94 1.15
N VAL A 16 -2.12 2.84 1.03
CA VAL A 16 -1.20 3.89 1.50
C VAL A 16 -0.30 4.42 0.39
N ALA A 17 -0.40 5.71 0.09
CA ALA A 17 0.49 6.45 -0.81
C ALA A 17 1.31 7.51 -0.06
N GLY A 18 2.30 8.09 -0.74
CA GLY A 18 3.19 9.10 -0.16
C GLY A 18 4.60 9.11 -0.77
N THR A 19 5.41 10.09 -0.38
CA THR A 19 6.83 10.15 -0.77
C THR A 19 7.69 9.47 0.29
N LYS A 20 7.55 9.86 1.56
CA LYS A 20 8.28 9.26 2.69
C LYS A 20 7.32 8.70 3.73
N GLY A 21 7.72 7.61 4.39
CA GLY A 21 6.97 7.02 5.51
C GLY A 21 5.85 6.03 5.13
N LYS A 22 5.66 5.72 3.84
CA LYS A 22 4.67 4.72 3.38
C LYS A 22 4.88 3.35 4.04
N GLY A 23 6.03 2.72 3.79
CA GLY A 23 6.37 1.42 4.38
C GLY A 23 6.27 1.38 5.90
N SER A 24 6.74 2.41 6.61
CA SER A 24 6.61 2.50 8.08
C SER A 24 5.15 2.59 8.52
N THR A 25 4.34 3.40 7.83
CA THR A 25 2.90 3.52 8.11
C THR A 25 2.20 2.19 7.87
N CYS A 26 2.53 1.49 6.78
CA CYS A 26 1.98 0.18 6.48
C CYS A 26 2.37 -0.86 7.54
N ALA A 27 3.64 -0.89 7.95
CA ALA A 27 4.13 -1.80 8.98
C ALA A 27 3.49 -1.54 10.36
N PHE A 28 3.30 -0.28 10.75
CA PHE A 28 2.62 0.06 12.01
C PHE A 28 1.14 -0.29 11.95
N THR A 29 0.46 -0.01 10.83
CA THR A 29 -0.95 -0.36 10.63
C THR A 29 -1.13 -1.89 10.70
N GLU A 30 -0.30 -2.66 10.00
CA GLU A 30 -0.30 -4.12 10.06
C GLU A 30 -0.12 -4.62 11.49
N SER A 31 0.90 -4.12 12.20
CA SER A 31 1.23 -4.58 13.55
C SER A 31 0.09 -4.31 14.54
N ILE A 32 -0.55 -3.14 14.45
CA ILE A 32 -1.70 -2.77 15.28
C ILE A 32 -2.89 -3.69 14.98
N LEU A 33 -3.26 -3.85 13.71
CA LEU A 33 -4.40 -4.69 13.32
C LEU A 33 -4.20 -6.16 13.72
N ARG A 34 -2.99 -6.68 13.52
CA ARG A 34 -2.62 -8.03 13.95
C ARG A 34 -2.67 -8.19 15.47
N ALA A 35 -2.19 -7.20 16.23
CA ALA A 35 -2.30 -7.20 17.68
C ALA A 35 -3.76 -7.19 18.17
N HIS A 36 -4.67 -6.65 17.36
CA HIS A 36 -6.12 -6.68 17.59
C HIS A 36 -6.82 -7.95 17.07
N GLY A 37 -6.06 -8.94 16.60
CA GLY A 37 -6.58 -10.27 16.23
C GLY A 37 -7.00 -10.43 14.77
N SER A 38 -6.81 -9.42 13.91
CA SER A 38 -7.03 -9.58 12.47
C SER A 38 -5.93 -10.44 11.84
N ARG A 39 -6.32 -11.31 10.90
CA ARG A 39 -5.36 -11.94 9.99
C ARG A 39 -4.94 -10.92 8.95
N THR A 40 -3.68 -10.51 8.99
CA THR A 40 -3.17 -9.40 8.17
C THR A 40 -2.37 -9.88 6.97
N GLY A 41 -2.52 -9.18 5.85
CA GLY A 41 -1.65 -9.27 4.69
C GLY A 41 -0.98 -7.91 4.48
N LEU A 42 0.33 -7.88 4.27
CA LEU A 42 1.07 -6.64 4.03
C LEU A 42 1.86 -6.76 2.73
N PHE A 43 1.62 -5.82 1.82
CA PHE A 43 2.35 -5.68 0.57
C PHE A 43 3.16 -4.38 0.54
N THR A 44 4.49 -4.49 0.49
CA THR A 44 5.42 -3.34 0.57
C THR A 44 6.48 -3.32 -0.52
N SER A 45 7.11 -2.16 -0.70
CA SER A 45 8.20 -1.98 -1.67
C SER A 45 9.22 -0.90 -1.28
N PRO A 46 10.50 -1.05 -1.68
CA PRO A 46 11.14 -2.25 -2.23
C PRO A 46 11.44 -3.31 -1.16
N HIS A 47 11.91 -4.50 -1.56
CA HIS A 47 12.58 -5.43 -0.64
C HIS A 47 14.03 -4.99 -0.38
N LEU A 48 14.64 -5.49 0.70
CA LEU A 48 16.04 -5.24 0.99
C LEU A 48 16.94 -6.40 0.54
N ILE A 49 16.57 -7.65 0.87
CA ILE A 49 17.38 -8.83 0.56
C ILE A 49 16.60 -9.78 -0.34
N HIS A 50 15.41 -10.19 0.07
CA HIS A 50 14.60 -11.21 -0.62
C HIS A 50 13.25 -10.65 -1.11
N PRO A 51 12.79 -11.01 -2.32
CA PRO A 51 11.48 -10.61 -2.84
C PRO A 51 10.30 -10.95 -1.93
N ASN A 52 10.38 -12.05 -1.20
CA ASN A 52 9.38 -12.51 -0.25
C ASN A 52 9.11 -11.48 0.86
N GLU A 53 10.08 -10.62 1.20
CA GLU A 53 9.90 -9.57 2.21
C GLU A 53 8.75 -8.60 1.88
N ARG A 54 8.42 -8.49 0.59
CA ARG A 54 7.33 -7.65 0.08
C ARG A 54 5.95 -8.21 0.44
N PHE A 55 5.85 -9.49 0.77
CA PHE A 55 4.59 -10.18 1.04
C PHE A 55 4.68 -10.74 2.45
N ARG A 56 3.89 -10.20 3.37
CA ARG A 56 3.83 -10.75 4.73
C ARG A 56 2.41 -11.15 5.07
N ILE A 57 2.29 -12.29 5.73
CA ILE A 57 1.03 -12.75 6.32
C ILE A 57 1.28 -12.89 7.81
N ASN A 58 0.44 -12.22 8.61
CA ASN A 58 0.60 -12.14 10.06
C ASN A 58 2.00 -11.70 10.52
N GLY A 59 2.59 -10.72 9.84
CA GLY A 59 3.92 -10.17 10.15
C GLY A 59 5.11 -11.00 9.65
N THR A 60 4.88 -12.19 9.09
CA THR A 60 5.95 -13.08 8.61
C THR A 60 6.03 -13.04 7.08
N PRO A 61 7.23 -12.89 6.47
CA PRO A 61 7.41 -13.07 5.03
C PRO A 61 6.89 -14.42 4.53
N VAL A 62 6.31 -14.45 3.33
CA VAL A 62 5.84 -15.70 2.71
C VAL A 62 7.01 -16.66 2.43
N SER A 63 6.75 -17.96 2.47
CA SER A 63 7.74 -18.98 2.09
C SER A 63 8.07 -18.94 0.60
N ASP A 64 9.23 -19.49 0.24
CA ASP A 64 9.62 -19.64 -1.17
C ASP A 64 8.61 -20.48 -1.95
N ASP A 65 8.10 -21.55 -1.34
CA ASP A 65 7.08 -22.41 -1.95
C ASP A 65 5.81 -21.61 -2.30
N LEU A 66 5.25 -20.87 -1.32
CA LEU A 66 4.05 -20.05 -1.57
C LEU A 66 4.31 -18.97 -2.63
N PHE A 67 5.50 -18.37 -2.62
CA PHE A 67 5.90 -17.39 -3.62
C PHE A 67 5.95 -17.99 -5.03
N VAL A 68 6.65 -19.12 -5.20
CA VAL A 68 6.85 -19.80 -6.49
C VAL A 68 5.55 -20.38 -7.02
N ASP A 69 4.75 -21.02 -6.16
CA ASP A 69 3.47 -21.61 -6.53
C ASP A 69 2.48 -20.53 -6.99
N THR A 70 2.41 -19.41 -6.28
CA THR A 70 1.57 -18.28 -6.68
C THR A 70 2.04 -17.69 -8.02
N PHE A 71 3.36 -17.54 -8.20
CA PHE A 71 3.92 -17.03 -9.44
C PHE A 71 3.51 -17.89 -10.63
N TRP A 72 3.76 -19.21 -10.57
CA TRP A 72 3.43 -20.12 -11.67
C TRP A 72 1.94 -20.21 -11.92
N THR A 73 1.13 -20.24 -10.86
CA THR A 73 -0.33 -20.23 -11.00
C THR A 73 -0.83 -19.01 -11.79
N LEU A 74 -0.31 -17.81 -11.48
CA LEU A 74 -0.68 -16.60 -12.19
C LEU A 74 -0.09 -16.55 -13.60
N TRP A 75 1.16 -17.01 -13.76
CA TRP A 75 1.82 -17.07 -15.06
C TRP A 75 1.04 -17.95 -16.03
N ASP A 76 0.68 -19.16 -15.61
CA ASP A 76 -0.06 -20.12 -16.43
C ASP A 76 -1.46 -19.62 -16.78
N ALA A 77 -2.15 -18.97 -15.83
CA ALA A 77 -3.45 -18.33 -16.09
C ALA A 77 -3.35 -17.19 -17.12
N LEU A 78 -2.30 -16.37 -17.03
CA LEU A 78 -2.03 -15.31 -18.01
C LEU A 78 -1.69 -15.88 -19.38
N GLU A 79 -0.90 -16.95 -19.43
CA GLU A 79 -0.53 -17.64 -20.67
C GLU A 79 -1.72 -18.34 -21.34
N ALA A 80 -2.58 -18.99 -20.57
CA ALA A 80 -3.80 -19.62 -21.07
C ALA A 80 -4.77 -18.58 -21.66
N SER A 81 -4.82 -17.38 -21.08
CA SER A 81 -5.67 -16.26 -21.54
C SER A 81 -4.98 -15.30 -22.51
N LYS A 82 -3.89 -15.72 -23.18
CA LYS A 82 -3.11 -14.87 -24.09
C LYS A 82 -3.83 -14.43 -25.37
N ASN A 83 -5.01 -14.98 -25.65
CA ASN A 83 -5.85 -14.54 -26.77
C ASN A 83 -6.87 -13.48 -26.34
N ASP A 84 -7.07 -13.28 -25.03
CA ASP A 84 -8.02 -12.35 -24.43
C ASP A 84 -7.33 -11.06 -23.94
N LEU A 85 -6.32 -10.60 -24.68
CA LEU A 85 -5.46 -9.50 -24.24
C LEU A 85 -6.13 -8.13 -24.33
N GLY A 86 -7.01 -7.89 -25.30
CA GLY A 86 -7.47 -6.54 -25.62
C GLY A 86 -6.26 -5.62 -25.85
N SER A 87 -6.16 -4.54 -25.07
CA SER A 87 -5.01 -3.61 -25.07
C SER A 87 -3.92 -3.94 -24.03
N TYR A 88 -4.05 -5.04 -23.30
CA TYR A 88 -3.14 -5.41 -22.22
C TYR A 88 -1.92 -6.18 -22.76
N PRO A 89 -0.75 -6.07 -22.10
CA PRO A 89 0.38 -6.91 -22.44
C PRO A 89 0.10 -8.39 -22.11
N ARG A 90 0.78 -9.30 -22.80
CA ARG A 90 0.70 -10.75 -22.55
C ARG A 90 1.03 -11.07 -21.09
N ILE A 91 2.18 -10.59 -20.63
CA ILE A 91 2.66 -10.67 -19.24
C ILE A 91 2.81 -9.25 -18.69
N PRO A 92 2.30 -8.96 -17.49
CA PRO A 92 2.42 -7.65 -16.88
C PRO A 92 3.88 -7.31 -16.51
N ASN A 93 4.16 -6.02 -16.29
CA ASN A 93 5.46 -5.61 -15.76
C ASN A 93 5.68 -6.16 -14.34
N TYR A 94 6.93 -6.12 -13.89
CA TYR A 94 7.35 -6.70 -12.61
C TYR A 94 6.48 -6.27 -11.42
N PHE A 95 6.27 -4.96 -11.22
CA PHE A 95 5.50 -4.48 -10.08
C PHE A 95 4.01 -4.86 -10.16
N THR A 96 3.45 -4.87 -11.38
CA THR A 96 2.07 -5.32 -11.61
C THR A 96 1.92 -6.82 -11.35
N MET A 97 2.91 -7.64 -11.74
CA MET A 97 2.94 -9.07 -11.43
C MET A 97 2.99 -9.30 -9.91
N LEU A 98 3.89 -8.59 -9.21
CA LEU A 98 3.96 -8.68 -7.74
C LEU A 98 2.66 -8.24 -7.07
N THR A 99 2.00 -7.19 -7.56
CA THR A 99 0.71 -6.76 -7.01
C THR A 99 -0.36 -7.84 -7.20
N LEU A 100 -0.42 -8.48 -8.37
CA LEU A 100 -1.33 -9.60 -8.60
C LEU A 100 -1.03 -10.79 -7.68
N MET A 101 0.25 -11.10 -7.45
CA MET A 101 0.68 -12.13 -6.50
C MET A 101 0.21 -11.79 -5.08
N ALA A 102 0.36 -10.55 -4.63
CA ALA A 102 -0.05 -10.13 -3.29
C ALA A 102 -1.56 -10.32 -3.10
N LEU A 103 -2.36 -9.81 -4.04
CA LEU A 103 -3.81 -9.96 -3.98
C LEU A 103 -4.22 -11.44 -4.02
N ARG A 104 -3.59 -12.25 -4.87
CA ARG A 104 -3.86 -13.69 -4.94
C ARG A 104 -3.55 -14.39 -3.63
N MET A 105 -2.35 -14.18 -3.07
CA MET A 105 -1.96 -14.76 -1.79
C MET A 105 -2.92 -14.36 -0.67
N PHE A 106 -3.30 -13.09 -0.58
CA PHE A 106 -4.17 -12.61 0.49
C PHE A 106 -5.59 -13.16 0.38
N VAL A 107 -6.12 -13.33 -0.84
CA VAL A 107 -7.41 -13.99 -1.06
C VAL A 107 -7.34 -15.48 -0.69
N ASP A 108 -6.35 -16.22 -1.22
CA ASP A 108 -6.21 -17.66 -1.00
C ASP A 108 -5.98 -17.98 0.49
N GLU A 109 -5.19 -17.15 1.17
CA GLU A 109 -4.90 -17.27 2.60
C GLU A 109 -5.97 -16.65 3.50
N ARG A 110 -7.07 -16.14 2.93
CA ARG A 110 -8.22 -15.59 3.68
C ARG A 110 -7.80 -14.52 4.69
N VAL A 111 -6.97 -13.58 4.24
CA VAL A 111 -6.59 -12.40 5.01
C VAL A 111 -7.83 -11.54 5.26
N ASP A 112 -8.01 -11.09 6.50
CA ASP A 112 -9.10 -10.19 6.87
C ASP A 112 -8.84 -8.77 6.37
N VAL A 113 -7.61 -8.28 6.60
CA VAL A 113 -7.19 -6.92 6.22
C VAL A 113 -5.88 -6.95 5.43
N ALA A 114 -5.92 -6.44 4.20
CA ALA A 114 -4.76 -6.26 3.34
C ALA A 114 -4.27 -4.81 3.39
N ILE A 115 -3.02 -4.59 3.78
CA ILE A 115 -2.35 -3.30 3.79
C ILE A 115 -1.48 -3.21 2.54
N LEU A 116 -1.83 -2.32 1.62
CA LEU A 116 -1.16 -2.15 0.34
C LEU A 116 -0.39 -0.84 0.30
N GLU A 117 0.94 -0.93 0.17
CA GLU A 117 1.79 0.20 -0.14
C GLU A 117 1.80 0.47 -1.65
N VAL A 118 1.52 1.72 -2.03
CA VAL A 118 1.69 2.19 -3.41
C VAL A 118 3.17 2.17 -3.80
N GLY A 119 3.46 1.59 -4.97
CA GLY A 119 4.83 1.55 -5.51
C GLY A 119 5.29 2.92 -6.00
N LEU A 120 4.55 3.51 -6.95
CA LEU A 120 4.87 4.82 -7.52
C LEU A 120 3.61 5.65 -7.81
N GLY A 121 3.62 6.91 -7.37
CA GLY A 121 2.51 7.83 -7.59
C GLY A 121 1.31 7.43 -6.74
N GLY A 122 0.27 6.90 -7.40
CA GLY A 122 -1.00 6.48 -6.80
C GLY A 122 -2.05 6.22 -7.88
N ARG A 123 -2.39 7.23 -8.68
CA ARG A 123 -3.45 7.20 -9.70
C ARG A 123 -3.33 6.04 -10.68
N LEU A 124 -2.14 5.80 -11.21
CA LEU A 124 -1.85 4.75 -12.19
C LEU A 124 -1.03 3.59 -11.61
N ASP A 125 -0.92 3.51 -10.28
CA ASP A 125 -0.19 2.43 -9.64
C ASP A 125 -0.97 1.11 -9.73
N ALA A 126 -0.26 -0.01 -9.83
CA ALA A 126 -0.88 -1.33 -9.94
C ALA A 126 -1.75 -1.68 -8.74
N THR A 127 -1.47 -1.12 -7.55
CA THR A 127 -2.29 -1.32 -6.35
C THR A 127 -3.62 -0.56 -6.39
N ASN A 128 -3.77 0.45 -7.27
CA ASN A 128 -5.00 1.24 -7.40
C ASN A 128 -6.13 0.55 -8.18
N VAL A 129 -6.06 -0.78 -8.30
CA VAL A 129 -7.14 -1.63 -8.82
C VAL A 129 -8.25 -1.88 -7.80
N ILE A 130 -8.02 -1.53 -6.53
CA ILE A 130 -9.01 -1.68 -5.46
C ILE A 130 -10.04 -0.56 -5.56
N GLU A 131 -11.27 -0.92 -5.91
CA GLU A 131 -12.35 0.06 -6.14
C GLU A 131 -12.80 0.77 -4.86
N LYS A 132 -12.86 0.03 -3.73
CA LYS A 132 -13.37 0.54 -2.46
C LYS A 132 -12.51 0.07 -1.27
N PRO A 133 -11.32 0.65 -1.06
CA PRO A 133 -10.57 0.41 0.18
C PRO A 133 -11.38 0.88 1.39
N VAL A 134 -11.11 0.31 2.58
CA VAL A 134 -11.77 0.73 3.82
C VAL A 134 -11.25 2.08 4.30
N VAL A 135 -9.99 2.39 4.00
CA VAL A 135 -9.34 3.66 4.33
C VAL A 135 -8.14 3.89 3.44
N CYS A 136 -7.89 5.15 3.10
CA CYS A 136 -6.68 5.57 2.40
C CYS A 136 -5.76 6.39 3.32
N GLY A 137 -4.46 6.20 3.20
CA GLY A 137 -3.43 6.97 3.89
C GLY A 137 -2.54 7.71 2.91
N ILE A 138 -2.34 9.02 3.10
CA ILE A 138 -1.36 9.82 2.36
C ILE A 138 -0.29 10.29 3.34
N THR A 139 0.90 9.69 3.26
CA THR A 139 2.03 10.08 4.11
C THR A 139 2.70 11.36 3.59
N ALA A 140 3.84 11.75 4.17
CA ALA A 140 4.58 12.95 3.76
C ALA A 140 4.78 13.03 2.25
N LEU A 141 4.37 14.16 1.66
CA LEU A 141 4.55 14.48 0.26
C LEU A 141 5.76 15.39 0.09
N ASP A 142 6.63 15.01 -0.84
CA ASP A 142 7.84 15.76 -1.18
C ASP A 142 8.18 15.51 -2.65
N TYR A 143 9.08 16.32 -3.19
CA TYR A 143 9.61 16.21 -4.53
C TYR A 143 10.32 14.87 -4.71
N ASP A 144 9.69 13.98 -5.48
CA ASP A 144 10.22 12.66 -5.78
C ASP A 144 9.69 12.19 -7.13
N HIS A 145 10.52 11.44 -7.87
CA HIS A 145 10.20 10.97 -9.21
C HIS A 145 9.63 12.06 -10.14
N THR A 146 10.16 13.27 -10.08
CA THR A 146 9.61 14.47 -10.75
C THR A 146 9.52 14.35 -12.29
N ARG A 147 10.35 13.49 -12.88
CA ARG A 147 10.28 13.14 -14.32
C ARG A 147 9.00 12.39 -14.70
N ILE A 148 8.40 11.66 -13.76
CA ILE A 148 7.21 10.82 -13.96
C ILE A 148 5.97 11.50 -13.37
N LEU A 149 6.07 12.02 -12.15
CA LEU A 149 4.94 12.56 -11.39
C LEU A 149 4.72 14.07 -11.59
N GLY A 150 5.65 14.73 -12.28
CA GLY A 150 5.63 16.17 -12.51
C GLY A 150 6.60 16.95 -11.62
N SER A 151 6.84 18.20 -12.00
CA SER A 151 7.87 19.06 -11.42
C SER A 151 7.40 19.95 -10.26
N THR A 152 6.14 19.82 -9.82
CA THR A 152 5.57 20.64 -8.73
C THR A 152 4.94 19.76 -7.66
N LEU A 153 4.90 20.23 -6.41
CA LEU A 153 4.26 19.49 -5.32
C LEU A 153 2.77 19.27 -5.56
N ASP A 154 2.07 20.23 -6.17
CA ASP A 154 0.67 20.06 -6.59
C ASP A 154 0.48 18.84 -7.52
N LYS A 155 1.32 18.71 -8.56
CA LYS A 155 1.24 17.58 -9.51
C LYS A 155 1.52 16.25 -8.82
N ILE A 156 2.55 16.21 -7.98
CA ILE A 156 2.91 15.03 -7.20
C ILE A 156 1.75 14.66 -6.26
N ALA A 157 1.19 15.63 -5.54
CA ALA A 157 0.06 15.43 -4.63
C ALA A 157 -1.15 14.87 -5.35
N ARG A 158 -1.49 15.38 -6.55
CA ARG A 158 -2.60 14.85 -7.38
C ARG A 158 -2.36 13.41 -7.83
N GLU A 159 -1.15 13.07 -8.24
CA GLU A 159 -0.81 11.69 -8.60
C GLU A 159 -0.97 10.74 -7.40
N LYS A 160 -0.53 11.14 -6.21
CA LYS A 160 -0.70 10.30 -5.01
C LYS A 160 -2.15 10.26 -4.51
N ALA A 161 -2.86 11.37 -4.60
CA ALA A 161 -4.29 11.47 -4.28
C ALA A 161 -5.17 10.63 -5.21
N GLY A 162 -4.64 10.10 -6.31
CA GLY A 162 -5.38 9.19 -7.18
C GLY A 162 -5.83 7.87 -6.54
N ILE A 163 -5.37 7.57 -5.32
CA ILE A 163 -5.90 6.46 -4.51
C ILE A 163 -7.17 6.83 -3.72
N ILE A 164 -7.53 8.12 -3.63
CA ILE A 164 -8.74 8.57 -2.96
C ILE A 164 -9.95 8.04 -3.75
N LYS A 165 -10.93 7.49 -3.03
CA LYS A 165 -12.18 6.96 -3.59
C LYS A 165 -13.36 7.60 -2.88
N ALA A 166 -14.42 7.92 -3.62
CA ALA A 166 -15.63 8.52 -3.06
C ALA A 166 -16.17 7.74 -1.85
N GLY A 167 -16.47 8.45 -0.77
CA GLY A 167 -17.00 7.92 0.49
C GLY A 167 -15.98 7.17 1.36
N VAL A 168 -14.74 6.99 0.92
CA VAL A 168 -13.68 6.33 1.72
C VAL A 168 -12.91 7.37 2.51
N PRO A 169 -12.77 7.25 3.84
CA PRO A 169 -11.98 8.21 4.62
C PRO A 169 -10.51 8.21 4.21
N VAL A 170 -9.91 9.40 4.18
CA VAL A 170 -8.49 9.62 3.84
C VAL A 170 -7.81 10.31 5.01
N PHE A 171 -6.72 9.72 5.49
CA PHE A 171 -5.89 10.31 6.55
C PHE A 171 -4.56 10.80 5.98
N THR A 172 -4.16 12.01 6.34
CA THR A 172 -2.87 12.60 5.98
C THR A 172 -2.24 13.27 7.18
N ILE A 173 -0.93 13.49 7.14
CA ILE A 173 -0.26 14.45 8.04
C ILE A 173 -0.41 15.88 7.50
N ALA A 174 0.04 16.87 8.27
CA ALA A 174 0.21 18.23 7.76
C ALA A 174 1.19 18.23 6.57
N GLN A 175 0.80 18.89 5.48
CA GLN A 175 1.58 18.96 4.23
C GLN A 175 1.98 20.41 3.95
N ALA A 176 2.92 20.61 3.02
CA ALA A 176 3.16 21.93 2.44
C ALA A 176 1.87 22.50 1.82
N PRO A 177 1.63 23.83 1.84
CA PRO A 177 0.37 24.44 1.42
C PRO A 177 -0.13 23.98 0.05
N GLU A 178 0.77 23.91 -0.94
CA GLU A 178 0.46 23.48 -2.32
C GLU A 178 -0.06 22.04 -2.37
N ALA A 179 0.60 21.14 -1.64
CA ALA A 179 0.21 19.73 -1.56
C ALA A 179 -1.08 19.56 -0.76
N ALA A 180 -1.24 20.29 0.35
CA ALA A 180 -2.47 20.28 1.15
C ALA A 180 -3.68 20.74 0.33
N GLN A 181 -3.53 21.82 -0.44
CA GLN A 181 -4.59 22.33 -1.32
C GLN A 181 -4.94 21.32 -2.42
N ALA A 182 -3.95 20.67 -3.03
CA ALA A 182 -4.18 19.63 -4.02
C ALA A 182 -4.91 18.41 -3.43
N LEU A 183 -4.52 17.94 -2.24
CA LEU A 183 -5.22 16.85 -1.53
C LEU A 183 -6.67 17.21 -1.23
N ALA A 184 -6.91 18.42 -0.72
CA ALA A 184 -8.27 18.89 -0.42
C ALA A 184 -9.13 18.97 -1.68
N ALA A 185 -8.58 19.48 -2.80
CA ALA A 185 -9.27 19.51 -4.07
C ALA A 185 -9.60 18.11 -4.61
N CYS A 186 -8.67 17.16 -4.51
CA CYS A 186 -8.91 15.76 -4.91
C CYS A 186 -9.97 15.09 -4.03
N ALA A 187 -9.92 15.28 -2.70
CA ALA A 187 -10.93 14.75 -1.78
C ALA A 187 -12.32 15.37 -1.96
N ALA A 188 -12.39 16.62 -2.46
CA ALA A 188 -13.66 17.24 -2.83
C ALA A 188 -14.21 16.71 -4.17
N ALA A 189 -13.32 16.45 -5.14
CA ALA A 189 -13.69 15.91 -6.45
C ALA A 189 -14.14 14.43 -6.39
N GLU A 190 -13.56 13.66 -5.47
CA GLU A 190 -13.98 12.31 -5.08
C GLU A 190 -14.52 12.38 -3.65
N PRO A 191 -15.80 12.79 -3.43
CA PRO A 191 -16.29 13.25 -2.14
C PRO A 191 -15.91 12.31 -0.98
N SER A 192 -14.88 12.69 -0.24
CA SER A 192 -14.17 11.83 0.71
C SER A 192 -13.82 12.63 1.97
N PRO A 193 -14.06 12.08 3.18
CA PRO A 193 -13.60 12.71 4.42
C PRO A 193 -12.07 12.76 4.48
N LEU A 194 -11.48 13.95 4.29
CA LEU A 194 -10.05 14.17 4.46
C LEU A 194 -9.76 14.64 5.89
N VAL A 195 -8.93 13.88 6.61
CA VAL A 195 -8.55 14.16 7.99
C VAL A 195 -7.05 14.37 8.07
N VAL A 196 -6.65 15.56 8.56
CA VAL A 196 -5.27 15.83 8.94
C VAL A 196 -5.06 15.32 10.37
N VAL A 197 -4.24 14.28 10.53
CA VAL A 197 -3.97 13.68 11.84
C VAL A 197 -3.03 14.59 12.64
N PRO A 198 -3.28 14.75 13.96
CA PRO A 198 -2.39 15.51 14.80
C PRO A 198 -1.07 14.74 15.03
N PRO A 199 0.02 15.41 15.44
CA PRO A 199 1.29 14.75 15.71
C PRO A 199 1.17 13.72 16.83
N LEU A 200 2.06 12.71 16.84
CA LEU A 200 2.03 11.63 17.84
C LEU A 200 2.05 12.17 19.29
N THR A 201 2.74 13.29 19.53
CA THR A 201 2.84 13.98 20.82
C THR A 201 1.51 14.53 21.34
N SER A 202 0.51 14.68 20.48
CA SER A 202 -0.84 15.05 20.89
C SER A 202 -1.60 13.90 21.54
N PHE A 203 -1.15 12.66 21.33
CA PHE A 203 -1.74 11.49 21.93
C PHE A 203 -1.03 11.19 23.26
N ASN A 204 -1.81 11.08 24.33
CA ASN A 204 -1.29 10.78 25.67
C ASN A 204 -0.97 9.27 25.79
N LEU A 205 0.01 8.79 25.01
CA LEU A 205 0.38 7.38 24.94
C LEU A 205 1.38 7.03 26.06
N PRO A 206 1.11 5.99 26.86
CA PRO A 206 2.05 5.54 27.88
C PRO A 206 3.31 4.95 27.20
N VAL A 207 4.43 5.67 27.33
CA VAL A 207 5.73 5.35 26.70
C VAL A 207 6.23 3.94 27.05
N GLN A 208 5.85 3.41 28.22
CA GLN A 208 6.25 2.08 28.68
C GLN A 208 5.47 0.92 28.01
N ALA A 209 4.30 1.19 27.42
CA ALA A 209 3.46 0.18 26.77
C ALA A 209 3.58 0.20 25.23
N THR A 210 4.08 1.29 24.64
CA THR A 210 4.14 1.47 23.20
C THR A 210 5.52 1.12 22.65
N LYS A 211 5.67 -0.08 22.08
CA LYS A 211 6.90 -0.49 21.37
C LYS A 211 6.75 -0.24 19.87
N PHE A 212 7.44 0.76 19.34
CA PHE A 212 7.62 0.92 17.90
C PHE A 212 8.81 0.05 17.47
N MET A 213 8.53 -1.06 16.80
CA MET A 213 9.56 -2.00 16.35
C MET A 213 9.47 -2.15 14.84
N LEU A 214 10.60 -2.07 14.15
CA LEU A 214 10.74 -2.66 12.81
C LEU A 214 10.99 -4.16 13.02
N GLN A 215 10.04 -5.00 12.60
CA GLN A 215 10.15 -6.44 12.78
C GLN A 215 11.25 -7.01 11.86
N GLY A 216 12.28 -7.58 12.49
CA GLY A 216 13.39 -8.32 11.87
C GLY A 216 14.13 -9.16 12.92
N THR A 217 14.74 -10.26 12.51
CA THR A 217 15.57 -11.15 13.36
C THR A 217 16.94 -10.55 13.70
N PHE A 218 17.25 -9.37 13.17
CA PHE A 218 18.46 -8.62 13.47
C PHE A 218 18.12 -7.46 14.42
N PRO A 219 18.91 -7.24 15.49
CA PRO A 219 18.73 -6.07 16.34
C PRO A 219 19.15 -4.82 15.55
N ILE A 220 18.20 -4.21 14.86
CA ILE A 220 18.39 -2.87 14.29
C ILE A 220 17.88 -1.89 15.33
N HIS A 221 18.81 -1.23 16.04
CA HIS A 221 18.48 -0.06 16.85
C HIS A 221 18.15 1.11 15.92
N VAL A 222 16.90 1.19 15.46
CA VAL A 222 16.41 2.37 14.75
C VAL A 222 16.08 3.43 15.81
N LEU A 223 16.99 4.37 15.99
CA LEU A 223 16.70 5.61 16.72
C LEU A 223 15.70 6.40 15.86
N LEU A 224 14.43 6.42 16.28
CA LEU A 224 13.40 7.22 15.65
C LEU A 224 13.66 8.68 16.01
N VAL A 225 14.44 9.37 15.19
CA VAL A 225 14.63 10.81 15.32
C VAL A 225 13.35 11.46 14.77
N ILE A 226 12.45 11.79 15.68
CA ILE A 226 11.30 12.66 15.40
C ILE A 226 11.85 14.09 15.41
N TYR A 227 11.98 14.70 14.24
CA TYR A 227 12.19 16.15 14.10
C TYR A 227 10.84 16.86 14.11
#